data_AF-A0AAP4A058-F1
#
_entry.id   AF-A0AAP4A058-F1
#
_cell.length_a   1.000
_cell.length_b   1.000
_cell.length_c   1.000
_cell.angle_alpha   90.00
_cell.angle_beta   90.00
_cell.angle_gamma   90.00
#
_symmetry.space_group_name_H-M   'P 1'
#
loop_
_entity.id
_entity.type
_entity.pdbx_description
1 polymer ?
#
loop_
_entity_poly.entity_id
_entity_poly.type
_entity_poly.pdbx_seq_one_letter_code
_entity_poly.pdbx_strand_id
1 'polypeptide(L)' 'MSDDEFMKLVELAQTKSDVEAMNAIFQYFDPDIKRLSEFIRMPKEDAIQSMKTELLEFIMKK' A
#
# COMPACT_ATOMS: atom_id res chain seq x y z
N MET A 1 -9.48 1.35 -10.82
CA MET A 1 -8.22 2.03 -11.17
C MET A 1 -7.66 1.33 -12.37
N SER A 2 -7.30 2.06 -13.41
CA SER A 2 -6.54 1.52 -14.55
C SER A 2 -5.05 1.47 -14.25
N ASP A 3 -4.29 0.74 -15.06
CA ASP A 3 -2.83 0.61 -14.92
C ASP A 3 -2.14 1.99 -15.02
N ASP A 4 -2.59 2.85 -15.94
CA ASP A 4 -2.04 4.20 -16.12
C ASP A 4 -2.29 5.10 -14.89
N GLU A 5 -3.45 4.97 -14.25
CA GLU A 5 -3.76 5.70 -13.03
C GLU A 5 -2.89 5.21 -11.87
N PHE A 6 -2.69 3.89 -11.78
CA PHE A 6 -1.84 3.29 -10.76
C PHE A 6 -0.37 3.73 -10.91
N MET A 7 0.17 3.70 -12.13
CA MET A 7 1.55 4.13 -12.39
C MET A 7 1.77 5.60 -12.02
N LYS A 8 0.81 6.48 -12.30
CA LYS A 8 0.89 7.88 -11.87
C LYS A 8 0.92 8.04 -10.36
N LEU A 9 0.12 7.25 -9.63
CA LEU A 9 0.12 7.28 -8.16
C LEU A 9 1.45 6.80 -7.59
N VAL A 10 2.04 5.75 -8.18
CA VAL A 10 3.37 5.24 -7.80
C VAL A 10 4.45 6.31 -8.01
N GLU A 11 4.46 6.96 -9.18
CA GLU A 11 5.39 8.05 -9.46
C GLU A 11 5.25 9.23 -8.48
N LEU A 12 4.02 9.64 -8.17
CA LEU A 12 3.74 10.71 -7.21
C LEU A 12 4.22 10.36 -5.81
N ALA A 13 3.92 9.13 -5.36
CA ALA A 13 4.36 8.64 -4.07
C ALA A 13 5.90 8.60 -3.94
N GLN A 14 6.61 8.14 -4.97
CA GLN A 14 8.07 8.04 -4.98
C GLN A 14 8.78 9.40 -5.06
N THR A 15 8.23 10.35 -5.83
CA THR A 15 8.94 11.60 -6.15
C THR A 15 8.64 12.74 -5.19
N LYS A 16 7.42 12.79 -4.64
CA LYS A 16 6.97 13.91 -3.81
C LYS A 16 6.75 13.54 -2.35
N SER A 17 7.01 12.29 -1.97
CA SER A 17 6.58 11.74 -0.66
C SER A 17 5.10 12.07 -0.41
N ASP A 18 4.30 11.98 -1.48
CA ASP A 18 2.92 12.42 -1.48
C ASP A 18 2.07 11.43 -0.66
N VAL A 19 1.64 11.90 0.51
CA VAL A 19 0.85 11.12 1.47
C VAL A 19 -0.53 10.78 0.89
N GLU A 20 -1.09 11.63 0.04
CA GLU A 20 -2.39 11.40 -0.59
C GLU A 20 -2.29 10.33 -1.66
N ALA A 21 -1.23 10.35 -2.47
CA ALA A 21 -0.95 9.29 -3.44
C ALA A 21 -0.72 7.94 -2.76
N MET A 22 0.04 7.91 -1.66
CA MET A 22 0.26 6.70 -0.87
C MET A 22 -1.04 6.18 -0.24
N ASN A 23 -1.87 7.07 0.31
CA ASN A 23 -3.17 6.70 0.85
C ASN A 23 -4.11 6.14 -0.22
N ALA A 24 -4.10 6.70 -1.44
CA ALA A 24 -4.88 6.18 -2.56
C ALA A 24 -4.45 4.75 -2.94
N ILE A 25 -3.15 4.47 -2.92
CA ILE A 25 -2.61 3.12 -3.14
C ILE A 25 -3.05 2.17 -2.02
N PHE A 26 -2.96 2.59 -0.74
CA PHE A 26 -3.44 1.77 0.38
C PHE A 26 -4.94 1.51 0.32
N GLN A 27 -5.75 2.48 -0.08
CA GLN A 27 -7.19 2.28 -0.25
C GLN A 27 -7.51 1.31 -1.38
N TYR A 28 -6.75 1.37 -2.47
CA TYR A 28 -6.90 0.43 -3.58
C TYR A 28 -6.65 -1.02 -3.14
N PHE A 29 -5.62 -1.26 -2.32
CA PHE A 29 -5.30 -2.59 -1.79
C PHE A 29 -6.00 -2.94 -0.46
N ASP A 30 -6.80 -2.07 0.13
CA ASP A 30 -7.41 -2.28 1.46
C ASP A 30 -8.23 -3.60 1.55
N PRO A 31 -9.04 -3.99 0.53
CA PRO A 31 -9.73 -5.27 0.55
C PRO A 31 -8.77 -6.48 0.60
N ASP A 32 -7.68 -6.42 -0.16
CA ASP A 32 -6.67 -7.48 -0.22
C ASP A 32 -5.84 -7.53 1.06
N ILE A 33 -5.42 -6.37 1.59
CA ILE A 33 -4.72 -6.27 2.87
C ILE A 33 -5.56 -6.88 3.99
N LYS A 34 -6.86 -6.53 4.06
CA LYS A 34 -7.77 -7.11 5.04
C LYS A 34 -7.88 -8.62 4.88
N ARG A 35 -8.08 -9.12 3.66
CA ARG A 35 -8.18 -10.56 3.39
C ARG A 35 -6.90 -11.31 3.74
N LEU A 36 -5.74 -10.78 3.33
CA LEU A 36 -4.44 -11.43 3.53
C LEU A 36 -3.99 -11.39 4.99
N SER A 37 -4.35 -10.33 5.73
CA SER A 37 -4.05 -10.20 7.16
C SER A 37 -4.59 -11.36 8.00
N GLU A 38 -5.68 -12.02 7.57
CA GLU A 38 -6.28 -13.17 8.28
C GLU A 38 -5.37 -14.40 8.28
N PHE A 39 -4.40 -14.47 7.38
CA PHE A 39 -3.48 -15.60 7.25
C PHE A 39 -2.15 -15.38 7.99
N ILE A 40 -1.91 -14.18 8.51
CA ILE A 40 -0.68 -13.85 9.22
C ILE A 40 -0.86 -14.18 10.70
N ARG A 41 0.08 -14.92 11.30
CA ARG A 41 0.04 -15.30 12.72
C ARG A 41 0.47 -14.14 13.63
N MET A 42 -0.33 -13.07 13.65
CA MET A 42 -0.17 -11.91 14.51
C MET A 42 -1.53 -11.22 14.73
N PRO A 43 -1.65 -10.27 15.67
CA PRO A 43 -2.87 -9.48 15.81
C PRO A 43 -3.26 -8.80 14.50
N LYS A 44 -4.56 -8.72 14.23
CA LYS A 44 -5.10 -8.21 12.95
C LYS A 44 -4.57 -6.82 12.59
N GLU A 45 -4.55 -5.90 13.55
CA GLU A 45 -4.05 -4.55 13.35
C GLU A 45 -2.56 -4.55 13.00
N ASP A 46 -1.75 -5.37 13.69
CA ASP A 46 -0.31 -5.50 13.43
C ASP A 46 -0.06 -6.10 12.04
N ALA A 47 -0.87 -7.08 11.62
CA ALA A 47 -0.80 -7.66 10.27
C ALA A 47 -1.09 -6.62 9.20
N ILE A 48 -2.16 -5.85 9.36
CA ILE A 48 -2.53 -4.78 8.43
C ILE A 48 -1.44 -3.72 8.35
N GLN A 49 -0.87 -3.30 9.49
CA GLN A 49 0.20 -2.30 9.50
C GLN A 49 1.49 -2.85 8.87
N SER A 50 1.89 -4.08 9.20
CA SER A 50 3.07 -4.72 8.61
C SER A 50 2.97 -4.77 7.09
N MET A 51 1.81 -5.19 6.56
CA MET A 51 1.56 -5.21 5.11
C MET A 51 1.63 -3.83 4.46
N LYS A 52 1.07 -2.80 5.10
CA LYS A 52 1.16 -1.42 4.59
C LYS A 52 2.59 -0.90 4.60
N THR A 53 3.36 -1.21 5.64
CA THR A 53 4.78 -0.85 5.72
C THR A 53 5.59 -1.54 4.64
N GLU A 54 5.42 -2.85 4.43
CA GLU A 54 6.12 -3.58 3.37
C GLU A 54 5.75 -3.08 1.97
N LEU A 55 4.47 -2.78 1.73
CA LEU A 55 4.02 -2.19 0.47
C LEU A 55 4.63 -0.82 0.22
N LEU A 56 4.69 0.03 1.26
CA LEU A 56 5.36 1.32 1.20
C LEU A 56 6.84 1.16 0.85
N GLU A 57 7.55 0.27 1.54
CA GLU A 57 8.96 0.00 1.25
C GLU A 57 9.17 -0.51 -0.17
N PHE A 58 8.29 -1.38 -0.66
CA PHE A 58 8.34 -1.88 -2.03
C PHE A 58 8.17 -0.77 -3.06
N ILE A 59 7.25 0.15 -2.81
CA ILE A 59 7.02 1.32 -3.68
C ILE A 59 8.20 2.29 -3.58
N MET A 60 8.79 2.50 -2.41
CA MET A 60 9.88 3.47 -2.22
C MET A 60 11.27 2.94 -2.64
N LYS A 61 11.48 1.62 -2.68
CA LYS A 61 12.72 1.02 -3.20
C LYS A 61 12.77 1.19 -4.72
N LYS A 62 13.62 2.11 -5.18
CA LYS A 62 14.06 2.22 -6.58
C LYS A 62 15.04 1.11 -6.96
#